data_AF-A0A7G5ZS43-F1
#
_entry.id   AF-A0A7G5ZS43-F1
#
_cell.length_a   1.000
_cell.length_b   1.000
_cell.length_c   1.000
_cell.angle_alpha   90.00
_cell.angle_beta   90.00
_cell.angle_gamma   90.00
#
_symmetry.space_group_name_H-M   'P 1'
#
loop_
_entity.id
_entity.type
_entity.pdbx_description
1 polymer ?
#
loop_
_entity_poly.entity_id
_entity_poly.type
_entity_poly.pdbx_seq_one_letter_code
_entity_poly.pdbx_strand_id
1 'polypeptide(L)'
;MPSRVLALVAEQLRAFRNAGGFSQEEMAEKIDCSIPTYRCLEQATPDPTHIPDPKLSTLMRVLHTLDLDEALLDALKGIDSTERPLDGEAG
;
A
#
# COMPACT_ATOMS: atom_id res chain seq x y z
N MET A 1 10.38 5.43 -9.00
CA MET A 1 10.29 4.20 -8.17
C MET A 1 8.88 4.19 -7.58
N PRO A 2 8.04 3.17 -7.85
CA PRO A 2 6.74 3.07 -7.20
C PRO A 2 6.95 3.01 -5.68
N SER A 3 6.08 3.67 -4.91
CA SER A 3 6.16 3.63 -3.45
C SER A 3 6.04 2.18 -2.96
N ARG A 4 7.03 1.70 -2.22
CA ARG A 4 7.04 0.32 -1.69
C ARG A 4 5.88 0.08 -0.71
N VAL A 5 5.46 1.12 0.01
CA VAL A 5 4.26 1.10 0.85
C VAL A 5 3.00 0.90 0.01
N LEU A 6 2.85 1.63 -1.10
CA LEU A 6 1.69 1.46 -1.98
C LEU A 6 1.68 0.10 -2.68
N ALA A 7 2.85 -0.44 -3.01
CA ALA A 7 2.98 -1.80 -3.56
C ALA A 7 2.51 -2.86 -2.55
N LEU A 8 2.93 -2.75 -1.28
CA LEU A 8 2.48 -3.65 -0.22
C LEU A 8 0.96 -3.53 0.00
N VAL A 9 0.44 -2.30 0.06
CA VAL A 9 -1.00 -2.05 0.20
C VAL A 9 -1.78 -2.70 -0.94
N ALA A 10 -1.32 -2.55 -2.19
CA ALA A 10 -1.97 -3.15 -3.35
C ALA A 10 -1.98 -4.67 -3.30
N GLU A 11 -0.85 -5.28 -2.94
CA GLU A 11 -0.70 -6.72 -2.79
C GLU A 11 -1.65 -7.27 -1.72
N GLN A 12 -1.67 -6.63 -0.54
CA GLN A 12 -2.48 -7.07 0.59
C GLN A 12 -3.98 -6.85 0.34
N LEU A 13 -4.37 -5.75 -0.30
CA LEU A 13 -5.76 -5.53 -0.75
C LEU A 13 -6.22 -6.66 -1.68
N ARG A 14 -5.39 -7.01 -2.66
CA ARG A 14 -5.70 -8.08 -3.62
C ARG A 14 -5.78 -9.44 -2.93
N ALA A 15 -4.85 -9.74 -2.03
CA ALA A 15 -4.81 -10.99 -1.29
C ALA A 15 -6.06 -11.14 -0.40
N PHE A 16 -6.39 -10.10 0.36
CA PHE A 16 -7.56 -10.07 1.23
C PHE A 16 -8.87 -10.22 0.45
N ARG A 17 -9.02 -9.47 -0.65
CA ARG A 17 -10.20 -9.55 -1.52
C ARG A 17 -10.39 -10.97 -2.06
N ASN A 18 -9.32 -11.57 -2.59
CA ASN A 18 -9.36 -12.93 -3.13
C ASN A 18 -9.65 -13.98 -2.06
N ALA A 19 -9.06 -13.85 -0.86
CA ALA A 19 -9.29 -14.77 0.25
C ALA A 19 -10.73 -14.72 0.78
N GLY A 20 -11.33 -13.52 0.81
CA GLY A 20 -12.71 -13.31 1.23
C GLY A 20 -13.76 -13.54 0.13
N GLY A 21 -13.34 -13.80 -1.11
CA GLY A 21 -14.26 -13.94 -2.25
C GLY A 21 -15.01 -12.65 -2.61
N PHE A 22 -14.48 -11.49 -2.24
CA PHE A 22 -15.14 -10.21 -2.49
C PHE A 22 -14.88 -9.70 -3.92
N SER A 23 -15.86 -9.00 -4.47
CA SER A 23 -15.70 -8.14 -5.64
C SER A 23 -14.93 -6.87 -5.28
N GLN A 24 -14.50 -6.12 -6.30
CA GLN A 24 -13.88 -4.81 -6.08
C GLN A 24 -14.90 -3.79 -5.57
N GLU A 25 -16.17 -3.89 -5.97
CA GLU A 25 -17.25 -3.03 -5.46
C GLU A 25 -17.47 -3.25 -3.96
N GLU A 26 -17.62 -4.49 -3.50
CA GLU A 26 -17.82 -4.80 -2.08
C GLU A 26 -16.64 -4.33 -1.21
N MET A 27 -15.42 -4.45 -1.71
CA MET A 27 -14.25 -3.95 -1.00
C MET A 27 -14.18 -2.42 -0.97
N ALA A 28 -14.57 -1.76 -2.05
CA ALA A 28 -14.64 -0.29 -2.09
C ALA A 28 -15.64 0.23 -1.06
N GLU A 29 -16.81 -0.40 -0.94
CA GLU A 29 -17.81 -0.11 0.10
C GLU A 29 -17.26 -0.37 1.51
N LYS A 30 -16.59 -1.52 1.72
CA LYS A 30 -16.02 -1.88 3.02
C LYS A 30 -14.95 -0.88 3.51
N ILE A 31 -14.16 -0.35 2.58
CA ILE A 31 -13.11 0.66 2.83
C ILE A 31 -13.70 2.08 2.86
N ASP A 32 -14.96 2.26 2.45
CA ASP A 32 -15.65 3.54 2.29
C ASP A 32 -14.90 4.47 1.32
N CYS A 33 -14.64 3.95 0.12
CA CYS A 33 -14.02 4.70 -0.96
C CYS A 33 -14.73 4.46 -2.29
N SER A 34 -14.43 5.30 -3.28
CA SER A 34 -15.00 5.11 -4.62
C SER A 34 -14.36 3.88 -5.29
N ILE A 35 -15.12 3.20 -6.16
CA ILE A 35 -14.62 2.05 -6.94
C ILE A 35 -13.37 2.43 -7.77
N PRO A 36 -13.30 3.61 -8.43
CA PRO A 36 -12.07 4.07 -9.07
C PRO A 36 -10.88 4.18 -8.11
N THR A 37 -11.09 4.73 -6.90
CA THR A 37 -10.05 4.84 -5.87
C THR A 37 -9.54 3.45 -5.47
N TYR A 38 -10.46 2.51 -5.19
CA TYR A 38 -10.10 1.13 -4.84
C TYR A 38 -9.27 0.46 -5.95
N ARG A 39 -9.71 0.56 -7.21
CA ARG A 39 -9.01 -0.02 -8.36
C ARG A 39 -7.59 0.52 -8.51
N CYS A 40 -7.40 1.83 -8.33
CA CYS A 40 -6.06 2.44 -8.34
C CYS A 40 -5.18 1.92 -7.18
N LEU A 41 -5.76 1.78 -5.99
CA LEU A 41 -5.03 1.25 -4.82
C LEU A 41 -4.61 -0.22 -5.03
N GLU A 42 -5.47 -1.07 -5.58
CA GLU A 42 -5.18 -2.50 -5.81
C GLU A 42 -4.20 -2.75 -6.98
N GLN A 43 -4.01 -1.78 -7.87
CA GLN A 43 -3.11 -1.90 -9.03
C GLN A 43 -1.68 -1.41 -8.77
N ALA A 44 -1.37 -0.93 -7.56
CA ALA A 44 -0.05 -0.36 -7.22
C ALA A 44 0.36 0.78 -8.17
N THR A 45 -0.51 1.79 -8.34
CA THR A 45 -0.19 2.93 -9.20
C THR A 45 1.17 3.53 -8.82
N PRO A 46 2.11 3.68 -9.78
CA PRO A 46 3.46 4.16 -9.50
C PRO A 46 3.52 5.62 -9.08
N ASP A 47 2.46 6.38 -9.37
CA ASP A 47 2.31 7.79 -9.02
C ASP A 47 1.08 8.01 -8.10
N PRO A 48 1.29 8.28 -6.80
CA PRO A 48 0.21 8.54 -5.85
C PRO A 48 -0.64 9.77 -6.18
N THR A 49 -0.13 10.70 -6.99
CA THR A 49 -0.86 11.93 -7.36
C THR A 49 -2.02 11.65 -8.33
N HIS A 50 -2.04 10.47 -8.95
CA HIS A 50 -3.07 10.04 -9.89
C HIS A 50 -4.18 9.19 -9.25
N ILE A 51 -4.11 8.92 -7.94
CA ILE A 51 -5.21 8.24 -7.26
C ILE A 51 -6.36 9.25 -7.11
N PRO A 52 -7.59 8.91 -7.51
CA PRO A 52 -8.73 9.82 -7.33
C PRO A 52 -9.11 9.90 -5.85
N ASP A 53 -8.99 11.10 -5.27
CA ASP A 53 -9.35 11.45 -3.89
C ASP A 53 -8.90 10.44 -2.79
N PRO A 54 -7.61 10.06 -2.70
CA PRO A 54 -7.11 9.23 -1.61
C PRO A 54 -6.97 10.10 -0.37
N LYS A 55 -8.08 10.41 0.29
CA LYS A 55 -8.02 11.03 1.61
C LYS A 55 -7.15 10.16 2.51
N LEU A 56 -6.35 10.79 3.37
CA LEU A 56 -5.56 10.08 4.39
C LEU A 56 -6.43 9.07 5.19
N SER A 57 -7.71 9.42 5.41
CA SER A 57 -8.71 8.53 6.01
C SER A 57 -8.93 7.22 5.24
N THR A 58 -8.86 7.23 3.91
CA THR A 58 -9.00 6.03 3.08
C THR A 58 -7.81 5.10 3.27
N LEU A 59 -6.58 5.66 3.27
CA LEU A 59 -5.38 4.87 3.53
C LEU A 59 -5.39 4.30 4.96
N MET A 60 -5.80 5.09 5.96
CA MET A 60 -5.95 4.60 7.34
C MET A 60 -6.97 3.46 7.46
N ARG A 61 -8.11 3.55 6.76
CA ARG A 61 -9.12 2.47 6.75
C ARG A 61 -8.61 1.21 6.06
N VAL A 62 -7.86 1.35 4.98
CA VAL A 62 -7.21 0.21 4.31
C VAL A 62 -6.26 -0.50 5.28
N LEU A 63 -5.38 0.24 5.96
CA LEU A 63 -4.43 -0.33 6.91
C LEU A 63 -5.14 -1.08 8.04
N HIS A 64 -6.17 -0.47 8.63
CA HIS A 64 -6.97 -1.10 9.68
C HIS A 64 -7.76 -2.32 9.19
N THR A 65 -8.33 -2.27 7.98
CA THR A 65 -9.14 -3.38 7.43
C THR A 65 -8.29 -4.62 7.16
N LEU A 66 -7.01 -4.40 6.84
CA LEU A 66 -6.07 -5.44 6.45
C LEU A 66 -5.15 -5.86 7.61
N ASP A 67 -5.31 -5.28 8.80
CA ASP A 67 -4.48 -5.54 9.99
C ASP A 67 -2.97 -5.41 9.68
N LEU A 68 -2.60 -4.39 8.90
CA LEU A 68 -1.25 -4.25 8.33
C LEU A 68 -0.26 -3.52 9.22
N ASP A 69 -0.56 -3.28 10.50
CA ASP A 69 0.26 -2.42 11.35
C ASP A 69 1.71 -2.92 11.45
N GLU A 70 1.95 -4.21 11.68
CA GLU A 70 3.30 -4.77 11.76
C GLU A 70 4.01 -4.84 10.40
N ALA A 71 3.31 -5.30 9.35
CA ALA A 71 3.88 -5.41 8.01
C ALA A 71 4.24 -4.03 7.42
N LEU A 72 3.46 -3.00 7.73
CA LEU A 72 3.75 -1.61 7.37
C LEU A 72 4.98 -1.08 8.12
N LEU A 73 5.06 -1.33 9.43
CA LEU A 73 6.22 -0.93 10.24
C LEU A 73 7.52 -1.54 9.71
N ASP A 74 7.50 -2.82 9.31
CA ASP A 74 8.67 -3.48 8.71
C ASP A 74 9.01 -2.92 7.33
N ALA A 75 8.00 -2.63 6.49
CA ALA A 75 8.21 -1.98 5.19
C ALA A 75 8.80 -0.56 5.34
N LEU A 76 8.43 0.18 6.38
CA LEU A 76 8.98 1.50 6.69
C LEU A 76 10.41 1.42 7.24
N LYS A 77 10.72 0.45 8.11
CA LYS A 77 12.08 0.23 8.63
C LYS A 77 13.08 -0.16 7.54
N GLY A 78 12.64 -0.93 6.54
CA GLY A 78 13.47 -1.29 5.39
C GLY A 78 13.90 -0.12 4.50
N ILE A 79 13.33 1.08 4.69
CA ILE A 79 13.75 2.31 4.00
C ILE A 79 15.07 2.84 4.61
N ASP A 80 15.26 2.67 5.93
CA ASP A 80 16.44 3.13 6.66
C ASP A 80 17.66 2.20 6.44
N SER A 81 17.42 0.96 5.99
CA SER A 81 18.46 -0.01 5.63
C SER A 81 18.97 0.16 4.20
N THR A 82 18.70 1.29 3.53
CA THR A 82 19.47 1.67 2.35
C THR A 82 20.86 2.11 2.83
N GLU A 83 21.70 1.13 3.16
CA GLU A 83 23.11 1.32 3.44
C GLU A 83 23.67 2.22 2.33
N ARG A 84 24.09 3.44 2.70
CA ARG A 84 25.11 4.13 1.92
C ARG A 84 26.26 3.12 1.78
N PRO A 85 26.84 2.93 0.58
CA PRO A 85 28.18 2.38 0.54
C PRO A 85 29.03 3.36 1.35
N LEU A 86 29.47 2.93 2.52
CA LEU A 86 30.65 3.51 3.13
C LEU A 86 31.77 3.04 2.19
N ASP A 87 32.06 3.85 1.18
CA ASP A 87 33.30 3.74 0.42
C ASP A 87 34.44 3.83 1.44
N GLY A 88 34.95 2.65 1.75
CA GLY A 88 35.91 2.40 2.81
C GLY A 88 36.86 1.31 2.35
N GLU A 89 37.70 1.64 1.37
CA GLU A 89 39.04 1.07 1.20
C GLU A 89 39.95 2.28 0.89
N ALA A 90 40.79 2.76 1.82
CA ALA A 90 42.00 2.15 2.38
C ALA A 90 43.06 1.84 1.31
N GLY A 91 44.10 2.68 1.24
CA GLY A 91 45.27 2.49 0.37
C GLY A 91 45.98 3.79 0.04
#